data_AF-A0A8D9G6B4-F1
#
_entry.id   AF-A0A8D9G6B4-F1
#
_cell.length_a   1.000
_cell.length_b   1.000
_cell.length_c   1.000
_cell.angle_alpha   90.00
_cell.angle_beta   90.00
_cell.angle_gamma   90.00
#
_symmetry.space_group_name_H-M   'P 1'
#
loop_
_entity.id
_entity.type
_entity.pdbx_description
1 polymer ?
#
loop_
_entity_poly.entity_id
_entity_poly.type
_entity_poly.pdbx_seq_one_letter_code
_entity_poly.pdbx_strand_id
1 'polypeptide(L)'
;MSRGNADLVAECLLTSPECIQDKTVDRQNALHLAVLHDRFEVLQVLTGWIQRMSQRNADSIEYCNLCMDRRLQQAAESGSINDLYALIDENPCILENIDAMPFVNTPLHIAAASDKIAFAVEMLNLKPSFAKKLNTNGCSPLHLAVEKDQQELVTWLLRIDPSLAGVKGREGITLFHLLVLRGNVDLVVECLVTSPECIRDVSVTGQNALHLAVMNERFEVLQVLTGWIQRMSQKNARSIKYSALNKMDLTGNTPLHLAAYKNDHQMVRLLLDCRMIQQNEINGEGLTFLDILRRQGQIDEGGDLEQAALKTGCKEAASLPKLVRGYDFFKSPITFWAYCSTHTRRISSDTSDEARGVFLIICTLLITATYQTSLQPPGGVNQSEGHAVMKQTFFIVLWVSNTIGFCCAIFYTFCLLPARAFSVSYRVLCLVPAFSSICFDGSFPKAMAEASDGST
;
A
#
# COMPACT_ATOMS: atom_id res chain seq x y z
N MET A 1 -35.91 22.67 38.86
CA MET A 1 -35.74 21.21 39.12
C MET A 1 -35.99 20.82 40.58
N SER A 2 -35.16 21.23 41.56
CA SER A 2 -35.32 20.82 42.98
C SER A 2 -36.62 21.27 43.66
N ARG A 3 -37.12 22.48 43.33
CA ARG A 3 -38.39 23.01 43.86
C ARG A 3 -39.64 22.42 43.20
N GLY A 4 -39.50 21.61 42.15
CA GLY A 4 -40.60 20.87 41.46
C GLY A 4 -41.70 21.67 40.80
N ASN A 5 -41.48 22.93 40.45
CA ASN A 5 -42.44 23.68 39.65
C ASN A 5 -42.27 23.28 38.17
N ALA A 6 -43.19 22.46 37.66
CA ALA A 6 -43.15 21.94 36.28
C ALA A 6 -43.42 23.02 35.23
N ASP A 7 -44.29 23.99 35.53
CA ASP A 7 -44.63 25.10 34.62
C ASP A 7 -43.43 26.02 34.40
N LEU A 8 -42.74 26.37 35.48
CA LEU A 8 -41.53 27.19 35.41
C LEU A 8 -40.41 26.46 34.66
N VAL A 9 -40.33 25.13 34.80
CA VAL A 9 -39.39 24.32 34.03
C VAL A 9 -39.75 24.34 32.55
N ALA A 10 -41.03 24.17 32.18
CA ALA A 10 -41.48 24.26 30.80
C ALA A 10 -41.17 25.65 30.19
N GLU A 11 -41.37 26.73 30.93
CA GLU A 11 -41.06 28.10 30.49
C GLU A 11 -39.55 28.32 30.29
N CYS A 12 -38.71 27.80 31.20
CA CYS A 12 -37.25 27.82 31.04
C CYS A 12 -36.78 26.99 29.83
N LEU A 13 -37.42 25.85 29.55
CA LEU A 13 -37.09 25.01 28.39
C LEU A 13 -37.48 25.66 27.06
N LEU A 14 -38.49 26.52 27.05
CA LEU A 14 -38.89 27.28 25.86
C LEU A 14 -37.97 28.48 25.58
N THR A 15 -37.39 29.06 26.63
CA THR A 15 -36.55 30.27 26.54
C THR A 15 -35.06 29.96 26.40
N SER A 16 -34.56 28.92 27.07
CA SER A 16 -33.13 28.57 27.13
C SER A 16 -32.93 27.05 27.14
N PRO A 17 -33.03 26.36 25.98
CA PRO A 17 -33.02 24.90 25.92
C PRO A 17 -31.68 24.24 26.27
N GLU A 18 -30.57 24.98 26.22
CA GLU A 18 -29.22 24.50 26.57
C GLU A 18 -29.08 24.18 28.08
N CYS A 19 -29.93 24.76 28.92
CA CYS A 19 -29.89 24.58 30.38
C CYS A 19 -30.15 23.13 30.85
N ILE A 20 -30.66 22.25 29.97
CA ILE A 20 -30.83 20.83 30.27
C ILE A 20 -29.47 20.11 30.40
N GLN A 21 -28.47 20.58 29.64
CA GLN A 21 -27.14 19.99 29.63
C GLN A 21 -26.25 20.51 30.76
N ASP A 22 -26.66 21.62 31.40
CA ASP A 22 -25.96 22.17 32.54
C ASP A 22 -25.89 21.15 33.68
N LYS A 23 -24.70 21.04 34.25
CA LYS A 23 -24.40 20.14 35.35
C LYS A 23 -24.18 20.95 36.60
N THR A 24 -24.71 20.47 37.72
CA THR A 24 -24.37 21.02 39.04
C THR A 24 -22.90 20.73 39.36
N VAL A 25 -22.41 21.32 40.46
CA VAL A 25 -21.07 21.07 41.01
C VAL A 25 -20.81 19.56 41.22
N ASP A 26 -21.86 18.79 41.54
CA ASP A 26 -21.83 17.34 41.71
C ASP A 26 -22.01 16.55 40.39
N ARG A 27 -21.86 17.20 39.24
CA ARG A 27 -22.04 16.65 37.88
C ARG A 27 -23.45 16.11 37.57
N GLN A 28 -24.46 16.48 38.35
CA GLN A 28 -25.85 16.05 38.12
C GLN A 28 -26.52 16.97 37.10
N ASN A 29 -27.15 16.39 36.09
CA ASN A 29 -27.96 17.15 35.12
C ASN A 29 -29.42 17.28 35.61
N ALA A 30 -30.23 18.03 34.87
CA ALA A 30 -31.64 18.26 35.19
C ALA A 30 -32.46 16.97 35.38
N LEU A 31 -32.19 15.91 34.60
CA LEU A 31 -32.86 14.61 34.72
C LEU A 31 -32.46 13.89 36.02
N HIS A 32 -31.17 13.90 36.39
CA HIS A 32 -30.70 13.31 37.64
C HIS A 32 -31.34 13.99 38.85
N LEU A 33 -31.46 15.32 38.83
CA LEU A 33 -32.11 16.07 39.91
C LEU A 33 -33.62 15.79 39.99
N ALA A 34 -34.29 15.60 38.87
CA ALA A 34 -35.72 15.27 38.85
C ALA A 34 -35.99 13.86 39.39
N VAL A 35 -35.12 12.89 39.09
CA VAL A 35 -35.19 11.51 39.62
C VAL A 35 -34.84 11.48 41.11
N LEU A 36 -33.77 12.15 41.53
CA LEU A 36 -33.28 12.11 42.91
C LEU A 36 -34.26 12.74 43.91
N HIS A 37 -35.07 13.71 43.45
CA HIS A 37 -36.10 14.36 44.26
C HIS A 37 -37.52 13.83 43.99
N ASP A 38 -37.66 12.73 43.26
CA ASP A 38 -38.93 12.06 42.95
C ASP A 38 -40.01 12.99 42.35
N ARG A 39 -39.59 13.88 41.43
CA ARG A 39 -40.45 14.91 40.82
C ARG A 39 -41.01 14.42 39.49
N PHE A 40 -42.05 13.60 39.56
CA PHE A 40 -42.65 12.92 38.40
C PHE A 40 -43.11 13.88 37.29
N GLU A 41 -43.77 14.99 37.62
CA GLU A 41 -44.27 15.97 36.63
C GLU A 41 -43.13 16.67 35.88
N VAL A 42 -42.05 17.03 36.59
CA VAL A 42 -40.86 17.63 35.98
C VAL A 42 -40.16 16.62 35.06
N LEU A 43 -40.14 15.35 35.46
CA LEU A 43 -39.63 14.24 34.66
C LEU A 43 -40.42 14.07 33.36
N GLN A 44 -41.76 14.14 33.41
CA GLN A 44 -42.62 14.06 32.22
C GLN A 44 -42.40 15.24 31.27
N VAL A 45 -42.24 16.46 31.80
CA VAL A 45 -41.93 17.65 30.98
C VAL A 45 -40.57 17.50 30.29
N LEU A 46 -39.54 17.05 31.02
CA LEU A 46 -38.20 16.86 30.49
C LEU A 46 -38.14 15.75 29.44
N THR A 47 -38.71 14.57 29.71
CA THR A 47 -38.71 13.45 28.76
C THR A 47 -39.57 13.75 27.53
N GLY A 48 -40.74 14.39 27.71
CA GLY A 48 -41.60 14.82 26.62
C GLY A 48 -40.99 15.94 25.77
N TRP A 49 -40.16 16.82 26.35
CA TRP A 49 -39.38 17.80 25.60
C TRP A 49 -38.24 17.15 24.83
N ILE A 50 -37.47 16.23 25.45
CA ILE A 50 -36.41 15.46 24.79
C ILE A 50 -36.97 14.63 23.65
N GLN A 51 -38.13 14.01 23.82
CA GLN A 51 -38.79 13.22 22.79
C GLN A 51 -39.28 14.08 21.63
N ARG A 52 -39.81 15.29 21.90
CA ARG A 52 -40.17 16.28 20.87
C ARG A 52 -38.94 16.86 20.15
N MET A 53 -37.84 17.09 20.85
CA MET A 53 -36.57 17.49 20.24
C MET A 53 -35.93 16.37 19.44
N SER A 54 -36.05 15.12 19.90
CA SER A 54 -35.64 13.94 19.15
C SER A 54 -36.49 13.72 17.89
N GLN A 55 -37.77 14.08 17.93
CA GLN A 55 -38.65 14.07 16.75
C GLN A 55 -38.34 15.24 15.80
N ARG A 56 -38.04 16.45 16.29
CA ARG A 56 -37.47 17.54 15.45
C ARG A 56 -36.11 17.17 14.86
N ASN A 57 -35.31 16.36 15.55
CA ASN A 57 -34.07 15.80 15.01
C ASN A 57 -34.30 14.60 14.06
N ALA A 58 -35.52 14.05 14.00
CA ALA A 58 -35.89 13.03 13.00
C ALA A 58 -36.23 13.66 11.63
N ASP A 59 -36.47 14.98 11.59
CA ASP A 59 -36.48 15.79 10.36
C ASP A 59 -35.05 16.10 9.84
N SER A 60 -34.03 15.37 10.31
CA SER A 60 -32.60 15.50 9.96
C SER A 60 -32.26 15.24 8.49
N ILE A 61 -33.21 14.79 7.68
CA ILE A 61 -33.06 14.69 6.23
C ILE A 61 -33.16 16.08 5.56
N GLU A 62 -33.84 17.06 6.18
CA GLU A 62 -34.02 18.40 5.61
C GLU A 62 -32.88 19.38 5.96
N TYR A 63 -32.16 19.15 7.06
CA TYR A 63 -31.05 20.00 7.50
C TYR A 63 -29.81 19.92 6.59
N CYS A 64 -29.66 18.84 5.81
CA CYS A 64 -28.55 18.70 4.86
C CYS A 64 -28.70 19.62 3.63
N ASN A 65 -29.92 20.08 3.32
CA ASN A 65 -30.19 21.04 2.24
C ASN A 65 -30.05 22.51 2.67
N LEU A 66 -29.77 22.80 3.95
CA LEU A 66 -29.75 24.14 4.53
C LEU A 66 -28.35 24.74 4.74
N CYS A 67 -27.29 24.01 4.39
CA CYS A 67 -25.93 24.39 4.72
C CYS A 67 -25.25 25.28 3.66
N MET A 68 -25.60 25.11 2.38
CA MET A 68 -25.13 25.98 1.30
C MET A 68 -26.22 26.97 0.94
N ASP A 69 -25.84 28.24 0.73
CA ASP A 69 -26.74 29.25 0.17
C ASP A 69 -27.35 28.74 -1.14
N ARG A 70 -28.68 28.76 -1.24
CA ARG A 70 -29.43 28.33 -2.43
C ARG A 70 -28.97 29.07 -3.70
N ARG A 71 -28.55 30.33 -3.58
CA ARG A 71 -28.04 31.11 -4.72
C ARG A 71 -26.69 30.57 -5.19
N LEU A 72 -25.82 30.19 -4.25
CA LEU A 72 -24.52 29.59 -4.57
C LEU A 72 -24.69 28.19 -5.18
N GLN A 73 -25.65 27.41 -4.67
CA GLN A 73 -26.03 26.15 -5.28
C GLN A 73 -26.50 26.34 -6.72
N GLN A 74 -27.40 27.29 -6.99
CA GLN A 74 -27.88 27.58 -8.34
C GLN A 74 -26.77 28.06 -9.28
N ALA A 75 -25.83 28.88 -8.79
CA ALA A 75 -24.65 29.29 -9.55
C ALA A 75 -23.79 28.07 -9.94
N ALA A 76 -23.59 27.13 -9.01
CA ALA A 76 -22.86 25.89 -9.26
C ALA A 76 -23.58 24.91 -10.20
N GLU A 77 -24.91 24.78 -10.08
CA GLU A 77 -25.74 23.94 -10.96
C GLU A 77 -25.77 24.48 -12.39
N SER A 78 -25.88 25.81 -12.55
CA SER A 78 -25.88 26.47 -13.86
C SER A 78 -24.47 26.59 -14.46
N GLY A 79 -23.44 26.62 -13.63
CA GLY A 79 -22.05 26.90 -14.02
C GLY A 79 -21.77 28.39 -14.22
N SER A 80 -22.57 29.28 -13.61
CA SER A 80 -22.45 30.72 -13.74
C SER A 80 -21.33 31.28 -12.85
N ILE A 81 -20.19 31.59 -13.46
CA ILE A 81 -19.05 32.20 -12.77
C ILE A 81 -19.39 33.65 -12.34
N ASN A 82 -20.20 34.37 -13.11
CA ASN A 82 -20.61 35.73 -12.77
C ASN A 82 -21.45 35.76 -11.49
N ASP A 83 -22.39 34.82 -11.32
CA ASP A 83 -23.21 34.75 -10.10
C ASP A 83 -22.36 34.33 -8.88
N LEU A 84 -21.34 33.49 -9.09
CA LEU A 84 -20.37 33.17 -8.05
C LEU A 84 -19.64 34.42 -7.56
N TYR A 85 -19.10 35.25 -8.45
CA TYR A 85 -18.42 36.48 -8.05
C TYR A 85 -19.35 37.52 -7.45
N ALA A 86 -20.59 37.65 -7.94
CA ALA A 86 -21.58 38.52 -7.31
C ALA A 86 -21.86 38.12 -5.85
N LEU A 87 -21.91 36.81 -5.56
CA LEU A 87 -22.08 36.29 -4.19
C LEU A 87 -20.83 36.49 -3.33
N ILE A 88 -19.63 36.40 -3.91
CA ILE A 88 -18.37 36.67 -3.21
C ILE A 88 -18.25 38.17 -2.87
N ASP A 89 -18.69 39.05 -3.77
CA ASP A 89 -18.72 40.51 -3.53
C ASP A 89 -19.70 40.86 -2.40
N GLU A 90 -20.86 40.20 -2.34
CA GLU A 90 -21.82 40.36 -1.25
C GLU A 90 -21.29 39.79 0.09
N ASN A 91 -20.63 38.64 0.06
CA ASN A 91 -20.06 37.99 1.24
C ASN A 91 -18.70 37.35 0.94
N PRO A 92 -17.58 38.06 1.21
CA PRO A 92 -16.23 37.57 0.93
C PRO A 92 -15.85 36.27 1.66
N CYS A 93 -16.51 35.97 2.78
CA CYS A 93 -16.22 34.79 3.60
C CYS A 93 -17.09 33.57 3.26
N ILE A 94 -17.93 33.63 2.22
CA ILE A 94 -18.91 32.57 1.90
C ILE A 94 -18.25 31.20 1.70
N LEU A 95 -17.08 31.13 1.04
CA LEU A 95 -16.37 29.88 0.80
C LEU A 95 -15.64 29.37 2.05
N GLU A 96 -15.14 30.25 2.91
CA GLU A 96 -14.47 29.88 4.17
C GLU A 96 -15.44 29.23 5.16
N ASN A 97 -16.67 29.76 5.24
CA ASN A 97 -17.71 29.19 6.10
C ASN A 97 -18.06 27.75 5.70
N ILE A 98 -18.12 27.47 4.39
CA ILE A 98 -18.34 26.12 3.87
C ILE A 98 -17.13 25.23 4.16
N ASP A 99 -15.90 25.75 3.98
CA ASP A 99 -14.68 24.97 4.23
C ASP A 99 -14.48 24.61 5.71
N ALA A 100 -14.98 25.42 6.63
CA ALA A 100 -14.95 25.12 8.06
C ALA A 100 -15.75 23.85 8.42
N MET A 101 -16.72 23.44 7.58
CA MET A 101 -17.55 22.29 7.85
C MET A 101 -16.87 20.98 7.43
N PRO A 102 -16.84 19.96 8.30
CA PRO A 102 -16.10 18.72 8.04
C PRO A 102 -16.74 17.88 6.93
N PHE A 103 -18.07 17.76 6.93
CA PHE A 103 -18.84 17.05 5.91
C PHE A 103 -19.93 17.96 5.36
N VAL A 104 -19.81 18.35 4.10
CA VAL A 104 -20.71 19.32 3.47
C VAL A 104 -20.70 19.15 1.95
N ASN A 105 -21.86 19.32 1.30
CA ASN A 105 -21.87 19.50 -0.15
C ASN A 105 -21.25 20.86 -0.43
N THR A 106 -20.09 20.88 -1.08
CA THR A 106 -19.44 22.13 -1.53
C THR A 106 -19.93 22.50 -2.94
N PRO A 107 -19.78 23.76 -3.38
CA PRO A 107 -20.13 24.14 -4.75
C PRO A 107 -19.43 23.26 -5.80
N LEU A 108 -18.22 22.78 -5.48
CA LEU A 108 -17.49 21.85 -6.34
C LEU A 108 -18.16 20.47 -6.46
N HIS A 109 -18.81 19.96 -5.39
CA HIS A 109 -19.61 18.72 -5.48
C HIS A 109 -20.77 18.87 -6.46
N ILE A 110 -21.44 20.03 -6.43
CA ILE A 110 -22.59 20.32 -7.30
C ILE A 110 -22.15 20.51 -8.74
N ALA A 111 -21.06 21.24 -8.98
CA ALA A 111 -20.46 21.41 -10.29
C ALA A 111 -20.03 20.05 -10.88
N ALA A 112 -19.43 19.19 -10.04
CA ALA A 112 -19.08 17.82 -10.39
C ALA A 112 -20.28 16.85 -10.48
N ALA A 113 -21.47 17.26 -10.07
CA ALA A 113 -22.70 16.51 -10.31
C ALA A 113 -23.45 17.00 -11.57
N SER A 114 -23.14 18.21 -12.03
CA SER A 114 -23.85 18.94 -13.10
C SER A 114 -23.01 19.19 -14.37
N ASP A 115 -21.83 18.57 -14.46
CA ASP A 115 -20.89 18.66 -15.58
C ASP A 115 -20.45 20.08 -15.92
N LYS A 116 -20.16 20.88 -14.90
CA LYS A 116 -19.75 22.29 -15.06
C LYS A 116 -18.25 22.44 -14.94
N ILE A 117 -17.52 22.01 -15.98
CA ILE A 117 -16.04 21.99 -15.98
C ILE A 117 -15.44 23.37 -15.70
N ALA A 118 -15.86 24.41 -16.42
CA ALA A 118 -15.32 25.77 -16.24
C ALA A 118 -15.55 26.30 -14.82
N PHE A 119 -16.75 26.07 -14.26
CA PHE A 119 -17.07 26.45 -12.89
C PHE A 119 -16.27 25.64 -11.87
N ALA A 120 -16.10 24.33 -12.10
CA ALA A 120 -15.32 23.46 -11.22
C ALA A 120 -13.84 23.88 -11.16
N VAL A 121 -13.25 24.24 -12.32
CA VAL A 121 -11.89 24.76 -12.40
C VAL A 121 -11.77 26.09 -11.68
N GLU A 122 -12.72 27.00 -11.87
CA GLU A 122 -12.70 28.29 -11.17
C GLU A 122 -12.83 28.11 -9.65
N MET A 123 -13.74 27.24 -9.22
CA MET A 123 -13.92 26.91 -7.81
C MET A 123 -12.66 26.29 -7.18
N LEU A 124 -11.92 25.48 -7.93
CA LEU A 124 -10.62 24.95 -7.49
C LEU A 124 -9.55 26.03 -7.37
N ASN A 125 -9.50 26.98 -8.31
CA ASN A 125 -8.57 28.11 -8.25
C ASN A 125 -8.82 28.97 -7.01
N LEU A 126 -10.10 29.21 -6.70
CA LEU A 126 -10.51 29.98 -5.52
C LEU A 126 -10.31 29.21 -4.21
N LYS A 127 -10.65 27.92 -4.17
CA LYS A 127 -10.64 27.11 -2.94
C LYS A 127 -10.22 25.65 -3.20
N PRO A 128 -8.92 25.37 -3.33
CA PRO A 128 -8.41 24.01 -3.61
C PRO A 128 -8.79 22.96 -2.55
N SER A 129 -9.03 23.36 -1.30
CA SER A 129 -9.41 22.45 -0.21
C SER A 129 -10.71 21.70 -0.50
N PHE A 130 -11.62 22.28 -1.29
CA PHE A 130 -12.88 21.63 -1.69
C PHE A 130 -12.68 20.35 -2.49
N ALA A 131 -11.54 20.18 -3.18
CA ALA A 131 -11.25 18.98 -3.96
C ALA A 131 -11.20 17.69 -3.12
N LYS A 132 -10.77 17.82 -1.85
CA LYS A 132 -10.57 16.69 -0.92
C LYS A 132 -11.68 16.57 0.13
N LYS A 133 -12.59 17.56 0.19
CA LYS A 133 -13.72 17.55 1.12
C LYS A 133 -14.69 16.44 0.76
N LEU A 134 -15.25 15.80 1.78
CA LEU A 134 -16.30 14.80 1.61
C LEU A 134 -17.64 15.44 1.92
N ASN A 135 -18.66 15.11 1.14
CA ASN A 135 -20.04 15.46 1.47
C ASN A 135 -20.62 14.54 2.54
N THR A 136 -21.89 14.74 2.87
CA THR A 136 -22.65 13.94 3.85
C THR A 136 -22.79 12.46 3.46
N ASN A 137 -22.67 12.13 2.18
CA ASN A 137 -22.63 10.75 1.70
C ASN A 137 -21.24 10.12 1.82
N GLY A 138 -20.22 10.90 2.21
CA GLY A 138 -18.82 10.49 2.26
C GLY A 138 -18.15 10.44 0.89
N CYS A 139 -18.68 11.15 -0.11
CA CYS A 139 -18.12 11.23 -1.45
C CYS A 139 -17.34 12.54 -1.60
N SER A 140 -16.17 12.50 -2.24
CA SER A 140 -15.52 13.73 -2.72
C SER A 140 -16.18 14.22 -4.02
N PRO A 141 -15.89 15.45 -4.48
CA PRO A 141 -16.37 15.91 -5.79
C PRO A 141 -15.98 14.95 -6.92
N LEU A 142 -14.78 14.36 -6.85
CA LEU A 142 -14.28 13.44 -7.86
C LEU A 142 -15.02 12.09 -7.85
N HIS A 143 -15.48 11.64 -6.67
CA HIS A 143 -16.38 10.47 -6.57
C HIS A 143 -17.71 10.74 -7.28
N LEU A 144 -18.30 11.93 -7.06
CA LEU A 144 -19.56 12.31 -7.70
C LEU A 144 -19.42 12.44 -9.23
N ALA A 145 -18.31 13.01 -9.71
CA ALA A 145 -18.05 13.10 -11.15
C ALA A 145 -18.07 11.71 -11.82
N VAL A 146 -17.46 10.69 -11.19
CA VAL A 146 -17.52 9.31 -11.69
C VAL A 146 -18.92 8.71 -11.57
N GLU A 147 -19.64 8.96 -10.47
CA GLU A 147 -21.02 8.48 -10.32
C GLU A 147 -21.98 9.06 -11.36
N LYS A 148 -21.69 10.27 -11.86
CA LYS A 148 -22.46 10.99 -12.88
C LYS A 148 -21.87 10.86 -14.30
N ASP A 149 -20.88 10.00 -14.49
CA ASP A 149 -20.23 9.73 -15.78
C ASP A 149 -19.60 10.98 -16.46
N GLN A 150 -19.08 11.92 -15.65
CA GLN A 150 -18.38 13.12 -16.12
C GLN A 150 -16.89 12.84 -16.35
N GLN A 151 -16.61 12.07 -17.39
CA GLN A 151 -15.27 11.57 -17.68
C GLN A 151 -14.26 12.71 -17.92
N GLU A 152 -14.67 13.73 -18.69
CA GLU A 152 -13.79 14.88 -19.01
C GLU A 152 -13.39 15.66 -17.75
N LEU A 153 -14.33 15.87 -16.82
CA LEU A 153 -14.03 16.51 -15.54
C LEU A 153 -13.07 15.67 -14.70
N VAL A 154 -13.26 14.34 -14.65
CA VAL A 154 -12.37 13.43 -13.91
C VAL A 154 -10.94 13.50 -14.45
N THR A 155 -10.78 13.41 -15.77
CA THR A 155 -9.50 13.55 -16.47
C THR A 155 -8.84 14.89 -16.14
N TRP A 156 -9.60 15.99 -16.20
CA TRP A 156 -9.07 17.33 -15.90
C TRP A 156 -8.60 17.46 -14.45
N LEU A 157 -9.43 17.02 -13.49
CA LEU A 157 -9.11 17.10 -12.06
C LEU A 157 -7.88 16.27 -11.70
N LEU A 158 -7.73 15.07 -12.27
CA LEU A 158 -6.55 14.23 -12.06
C LEU A 158 -5.27 14.83 -12.66
N ARG A 159 -5.36 15.58 -13.76
CA ARG A 159 -4.21 16.29 -14.34
C ARG A 159 -3.76 17.46 -13.48
N ILE A 160 -4.70 18.15 -12.83
CA ILE A 160 -4.39 19.26 -11.90
C ILE A 160 -3.73 18.71 -10.63
N ASP A 161 -4.36 17.72 -9.99
CA ASP A 161 -3.83 17.11 -8.76
C ASP A 161 -4.00 15.58 -8.79
N PRO A 162 -2.95 14.85 -9.18
CA PRO A 162 -2.93 13.37 -9.15
C PRO A 162 -3.20 12.77 -7.77
N SER A 163 -2.96 13.53 -6.68
CA SER A 163 -3.18 13.06 -5.32
C SER A 163 -4.66 12.88 -4.98
N LEU A 164 -5.58 13.47 -5.76
CA LEU A 164 -7.02 13.31 -5.59
C LEU A 164 -7.48 11.86 -5.82
N ALA A 165 -6.75 11.08 -6.62
CA ALA A 165 -7.05 9.67 -6.85
C ALA A 165 -7.06 8.84 -5.54
N GLY A 166 -6.22 9.22 -4.57
CA GLY A 166 -6.07 8.52 -3.28
C GLY A 166 -7.04 9.00 -2.19
N VAL A 167 -7.94 9.93 -2.47
CA VAL A 167 -8.94 10.40 -1.50
C VAL A 167 -9.90 9.26 -1.18
N LYS A 168 -9.95 8.86 0.08
CA LYS A 168 -10.82 7.80 0.58
C LYS A 168 -12.16 8.38 1.00
N GLY A 169 -13.20 7.99 0.28
CA GLY A 169 -14.58 8.29 0.64
C GLY A 169 -15.14 7.30 1.66
N ARG A 170 -16.47 7.18 1.67
CA ARG A 170 -17.20 6.19 2.47
C ARG A 170 -16.65 4.78 2.23
N GLU A 171 -16.54 3.99 3.29
CA GLU A 171 -16.00 2.62 3.27
C GLU A 171 -14.55 2.51 2.76
N GLY A 172 -13.81 3.62 2.73
CA GLY A 172 -12.44 3.64 2.20
C GLY A 172 -12.38 3.48 0.69
N ILE A 173 -13.50 3.68 -0.01
CA ILE A 173 -13.57 3.62 -1.48
C ILE A 173 -12.85 4.85 -2.05
N THR A 174 -11.83 4.61 -2.87
CA THR A 174 -11.12 5.64 -3.61
C THR A 174 -11.78 5.86 -4.97
N LEU A 175 -11.38 6.91 -5.67
CA LEU A 175 -11.76 7.13 -7.06
C LEU A 175 -11.50 5.89 -7.91
N PHE A 176 -10.30 5.31 -7.76
CA PHE A 176 -9.87 4.17 -8.55
C PHE A 176 -10.77 2.95 -8.33
N HIS A 177 -11.22 2.70 -7.10
CA HIS A 177 -12.21 1.66 -6.82
C HIS A 177 -13.54 1.90 -7.55
N LEU A 178 -14.06 3.13 -7.58
CA LEU A 178 -15.29 3.45 -8.32
C LEU A 178 -15.16 3.21 -9.82
N LEU A 179 -14.03 3.60 -10.42
CA LEU A 179 -13.77 3.36 -11.85
C LEU A 179 -13.80 1.86 -12.18
N VAL A 180 -13.18 1.04 -11.34
CA VAL A 180 -13.19 -0.41 -11.45
C VAL A 180 -14.60 -0.98 -11.31
N LEU A 181 -15.37 -0.51 -10.32
CA LEU A 181 -16.76 -0.94 -10.11
C LEU A 181 -17.66 -0.61 -11.32
N ARG A 182 -17.49 0.58 -11.91
CA ARG A 182 -18.23 1.03 -13.08
C ARG A 182 -17.83 0.29 -14.36
N GLY A 183 -16.59 -0.19 -14.44
CA GLY A 183 -16.08 -0.90 -15.61
C GLY A 183 -15.55 0.03 -16.71
N ASN A 184 -15.25 1.30 -16.40
CA ASN A 184 -14.72 2.24 -17.38
C ASN A 184 -13.22 1.99 -17.59
N VAL A 185 -12.89 1.24 -18.63
CA VAL A 185 -11.52 0.80 -18.92
C VAL A 185 -10.59 1.98 -19.21
N ASP A 186 -11.05 2.96 -19.98
CA ASP A 186 -10.22 4.11 -20.40
C ASP A 186 -9.80 4.97 -19.21
N LEU A 187 -10.75 5.30 -18.33
CA LEU A 187 -10.44 6.05 -17.11
C LEU A 187 -9.60 5.24 -16.12
N VAL A 188 -9.76 3.91 -16.06
CA VAL A 188 -8.87 3.05 -15.26
C VAL A 188 -7.43 3.16 -15.77
N VAL A 189 -7.22 3.11 -17.09
CA VAL A 189 -5.89 3.27 -17.69
C VAL A 189 -5.33 4.66 -17.41
N GLU A 190 -6.11 5.72 -17.62
CA GLU A 190 -5.67 7.10 -17.36
C GLU A 190 -5.30 7.31 -15.88
N CYS A 191 -6.09 6.77 -14.95
CA CYS A 191 -5.81 6.85 -13.53
C CYS A 191 -4.54 6.07 -13.15
N LEU A 192 -4.28 4.91 -13.75
CA LEU A 192 -3.06 4.14 -13.51
C LEU A 192 -1.79 4.81 -14.07
N VAL A 193 -1.92 5.56 -15.17
CA VAL A 193 -0.81 6.33 -15.76
C VAL A 193 -0.53 7.56 -14.93
N THR A 194 -1.57 8.30 -14.54
CA THR A 194 -1.45 9.55 -13.78
C THR A 194 -1.06 9.30 -12.32
N SER A 195 -1.64 8.28 -11.69
CA SER A 195 -1.45 7.96 -10.28
C SER A 195 -1.20 6.46 -10.05
N PRO A 196 -0.01 5.93 -10.39
CA PRO A 196 0.32 4.50 -10.26
C PRO A 196 0.12 3.89 -8.86
N GLU A 197 0.20 4.71 -7.81
CA GLU A 197 0.07 4.26 -6.43
C GLU A 197 -1.34 3.80 -6.06
N CYS A 198 -2.37 4.21 -6.82
CA CYS A 198 -3.78 3.86 -6.54
C CYS A 198 -4.05 2.35 -6.59
N ILE A 199 -3.23 1.57 -7.30
CA ILE A 199 -3.34 0.10 -7.37
C ILE A 199 -3.15 -0.57 -6.00
N ARG A 200 -2.52 0.13 -5.05
CA ARG A 200 -2.25 -0.35 -3.69
C ARG A 200 -3.39 -0.04 -2.73
N ASP A 201 -4.35 0.79 -3.15
CA ASP A 201 -5.44 1.19 -2.28
C ASP A 201 -6.32 0.01 -1.92
N VAL A 202 -6.89 0.11 -0.72
CA VAL A 202 -7.77 -0.90 -0.15
C VAL A 202 -8.94 -0.22 0.53
N SER A 203 -10.12 -0.82 0.39
CA SER A 203 -11.34 -0.48 1.13
C SER A 203 -11.20 -0.81 2.62
N VAL A 204 -12.21 -0.45 3.41
CA VAL A 204 -12.34 -0.84 4.83
C VAL A 204 -12.41 -2.37 4.99
N THR A 205 -12.97 -3.08 4.01
CA THR A 205 -12.99 -4.55 3.97
C THR A 205 -11.67 -5.15 3.47
N GLY A 206 -10.63 -4.34 3.25
CA GLY A 206 -9.33 -4.81 2.77
C GLY A 206 -9.30 -5.20 1.28
N GLN A 207 -10.39 -4.96 0.55
CA GLN A 207 -10.50 -5.26 -0.88
C GLN A 207 -9.73 -4.22 -1.68
N ASN A 208 -8.89 -4.69 -2.61
CA ASN A 208 -8.25 -3.86 -3.62
C ASN A 208 -9.00 -3.91 -4.95
N ALA A 209 -8.51 -3.16 -5.94
CA ALA A 209 -9.07 -3.12 -7.30
C ALA A 209 -9.27 -4.51 -7.94
N LEU A 210 -8.36 -5.47 -7.75
CA LEU A 210 -8.51 -6.82 -8.31
C LEU A 210 -9.69 -7.58 -7.67
N HIS A 211 -9.89 -7.43 -6.35
CA HIS A 211 -11.06 -8.01 -5.68
C HIS A 211 -12.36 -7.43 -6.25
N LEU A 212 -12.42 -6.10 -6.39
CA LEU A 212 -13.61 -5.41 -6.89
C LEU A 212 -13.92 -5.78 -8.34
N ALA A 213 -12.89 -5.91 -9.19
CA ALA A 213 -13.05 -6.33 -10.58
C ALA A 213 -13.64 -7.74 -10.68
N VAL A 214 -13.15 -8.68 -9.86
CA VAL A 214 -13.65 -10.06 -9.82
C VAL A 214 -15.08 -10.12 -9.27
N MET A 215 -15.35 -9.43 -8.16
CA MET A 215 -16.68 -9.44 -7.52
C MET A 215 -17.80 -8.89 -8.41
N ASN A 216 -17.46 -7.91 -9.25
CA ASN A 216 -18.39 -7.23 -10.15
C ASN A 216 -18.26 -7.70 -11.61
N GLU A 217 -17.60 -8.84 -11.84
CA GLU A 217 -17.53 -9.50 -13.16
C GLU A 217 -16.95 -8.59 -14.26
N ARG A 218 -16.01 -7.72 -13.90
CA ARG A 218 -15.33 -6.76 -14.79
C ARG A 218 -14.09 -7.37 -15.42
N PHE A 219 -14.27 -8.32 -16.34
CA PHE A 219 -13.17 -9.06 -16.97
C PHE A 219 -12.17 -8.16 -17.72
N GLU A 220 -12.65 -7.23 -18.55
CA GLU A 220 -11.79 -6.32 -19.31
C GLU A 220 -10.94 -5.43 -18.40
N VAL A 221 -11.54 -4.91 -17.31
CA VAL A 221 -10.79 -4.16 -16.30
C VAL A 221 -9.75 -5.05 -15.64
N LEU A 222 -10.10 -6.29 -15.28
CA LEU A 222 -9.15 -7.25 -14.70
C LEU A 222 -7.97 -7.54 -15.65
N GLN A 223 -8.21 -7.63 -16.95
CA GLN A 223 -7.15 -7.77 -17.97
C GLN A 223 -6.23 -6.56 -17.99
N VAL A 224 -6.77 -5.35 -17.94
CA VAL A 224 -5.97 -4.13 -17.88
C VAL A 224 -5.17 -4.06 -16.59
N LEU A 225 -5.78 -4.33 -15.44
CA LEU A 225 -5.10 -4.32 -14.14
C LEU A 225 -3.94 -5.32 -14.10
N THR A 226 -4.19 -6.59 -14.48
CA THR A 226 -3.15 -7.63 -14.50
C THR A 226 -2.07 -7.32 -15.54
N GLY A 227 -2.46 -6.85 -16.72
CA GLY A 227 -1.55 -6.45 -17.79
C GLY A 227 -0.64 -5.29 -17.39
N TRP A 228 -1.17 -4.30 -16.67
CA TRP A 228 -0.41 -3.18 -16.11
C TRP A 228 0.55 -3.66 -15.02
N ILE A 229 0.08 -4.46 -14.06
CA ILE A 229 0.89 -5.05 -12.98
C ILE A 229 2.05 -5.90 -13.53
N GLN A 230 1.86 -6.57 -14.67
CA GLN A 230 2.90 -7.35 -15.31
C GLN A 230 3.96 -6.51 -16.03
N ARG A 231 3.59 -5.35 -16.56
CA ARG A 231 4.45 -4.47 -17.38
C ARG A 231 5.14 -3.36 -16.56
N MET A 232 4.69 -3.10 -15.34
CA MET A 232 5.23 -2.03 -14.52
C MET A 232 6.75 -2.19 -14.22
N SER A 233 7.52 -1.13 -14.45
CA SER A 233 9.00 -1.14 -14.31
C SER A 233 9.52 -0.21 -13.18
N GLN A 234 8.64 0.24 -12.30
CA GLN A 234 9.00 1.17 -11.22
C GLN A 234 9.93 0.55 -10.15
N LYS A 235 10.59 1.40 -9.34
CA LYS A 235 11.53 0.99 -8.28
C LYS A 235 10.92 -0.05 -7.33
N ASN A 236 9.61 0.04 -7.07
CA ASN A 236 8.85 -0.85 -6.18
C ASN A 236 7.97 -1.89 -6.91
N ALA A 237 8.14 -2.08 -8.23
CA ALA A 237 7.30 -2.95 -9.06
C ALA A 237 7.10 -4.35 -8.48
N ARG A 238 8.17 -4.99 -7.99
CA ARG A 238 8.09 -6.34 -7.43
C ARG A 238 7.23 -6.39 -6.16
N SER A 239 7.37 -5.40 -5.28
CA SER A 239 6.61 -5.31 -4.02
C SER A 239 5.14 -5.00 -4.30
N ILE A 240 4.86 -4.05 -5.19
CA ILE A 240 3.49 -3.71 -5.61
C ILE A 240 2.82 -4.92 -6.26
N LYS A 241 3.50 -5.60 -7.19
CA LYS A 241 2.99 -6.79 -7.87
C LYS A 241 2.63 -7.90 -6.87
N TYR A 242 3.51 -8.19 -5.93
CA TYR A 242 3.24 -9.17 -4.88
C TYR A 242 2.07 -8.73 -4.00
N SER A 243 2.10 -7.48 -3.51
CA SER A 243 1.09 -6.95 -2.60
C SER A 243 -0.29 -6.84 -3.24
N ALA A 244 -0.39 -6.50 -4.52
CA ALA A 244 -1.67 -6.34 -5.20
C ALA A 244 -2.30 -7.71 -5.53
N LEU A 245 -1.53 -8.64 -6.10
CA LEU A 245 -2.04 -9.96 -6.51
C LEU A 245 -2.42 -10.85 -5.31
N ASN A 246 -1.70 -10.73 -4.19
CA ASN A 246 -1.84 -11.62 -3.03
C ASN A 246 -2.42 -10.90 -1.81
N LYS A 247 -2.99 -9.69 -1.99
CA LYS A 247 -3.70 -9.05 -0.88
C LYS A 247 -4.87 -9.94 -0.47
N MET A 248 -5.02 -10.13 0.83
CA MET A 248 -6.21 -10.73 1.40
C MET A 248 -7.17 -9.63 1.87
N ASP A 249 -8.46 -9.84 1.61
CA ASP A 249 -9.54 -9.05 2.18
C ASP A 249 -9.80 -9.41 3.66
N LEU A 250 -10.83 -8.80 4.26
CA LEU A 250 -11.21 -9.01 5.66
C LEU A 250 -11.56 -10.46 5.98
N THR A 251 -12.01 -11.24 5.00
CA THR A 251 -12.32 -12.66 5.13
C THR A 251 -11.12 -13.57 4.84
N GLY A 252 -9.95 -12.99 4.58
CA GLY A 252 -8.75 -13.74 4.20
C GLY A 252 -8.74 -14.17 2.73
N ASN A 253 -9.72 -13.75 1.92
CA ASN A 253 -9.78 -14.14 0.52
C ASN A 253 -8.84 -13.28 -0.32
N THR A 254 -8.09 -13.91 -1.22
CA THR A 254 -7.38 -13.22 -2.31
C THR A 254 -8.29 -13.09 -3.53
N PRO A 255 -7.95 -12.26 -4.54
CA PRO A 255 -8.74 -12.18 -5.78
C PRO A 255 -8.92 -13.54 -6.47
N LEU A 256 -7.94 -14.44 -6.33
CA LEU A 256 -8.00 -15.80 -6.86
C LEU A 256 -9.03 -16.67 -6.15
N HIS A 257 -9.16 -16.54 -4.82
CA HIS A 257 -10.23 -17.24 -4.07
C HIS A 257 -11.61 -16.76 -4.52
N LEU A 258 -11.80 -15.44 -4.68
CA LEU A 258 -13.07 -14.87 -5.14
C LEU A 258 -13.43 -15.33 -6.55
N ALA A 259 -12.45 -15.42 -7.45
CA ALA A 259 -12.67 -15.92 -8.81
C ALA A 259 -13.10 -17.40 -8.82
N ALA A 260 -12.57 -18.22 -7.90
CA ALA A 260 -13.01 -19.60 -7.71
C ALA A 260 -14.44 -19.67 -7.15
N TYR A 261 -14.80 -18.86 -6.15
CA TYR A 261 -16.17 -18.82 -5.62
C TYR A 261 -17.19 -18.43 -6.69
N LYS A 262 -16.82 -17.52 -7.60
CA LYS A 262 -17.64 -17.11 -8.74
C LYS A 262 -17.72 -18.16 -9.85
N ASN A 263 -16.86 -19.18 -9.81
CA ASN A 263 -16.70 -20.18 -10.88
C ASN A 263 -16.41 -19.53 -12.26
N ASP A 264 -15.69 -18.40 -12.29
CA ASP A 264 -15.36 -17.71 -13.54
C ASP A 264 -14.02 -18.23 -14.09
N HIS A 265 -14.11 -19.11 -15.09
CA HIS A 265 -12.94 -19.77 -15.67
C HIS A 265 -12.01 -18.79 -16.38
N GLN A 266 -12.53 -17.71 -16.96
CA GLN A 266 -11.73 -16.74 -17.68
C GLN A 266 -10.90 -15.91 -16.71
N MET A 267 -11.51 -15.43 -15.63
CA MET A 267 -10.81 -14.69 -14.58
C MET A 267 -9.77 -15.54 -13.86
N VAL A 268 -10.10 -16.81 -13.56
CA VAL A 268 -9.16 -17.75 -12.95
C VAL A 268 -7.92 -17.94 -13.83
N ARG A 269 -8.10 -18.21 -15.13
CA ARG A 269 -6.97 -18.38 -16.06
C ARG A 269 -6.08 -17.14 -16.12
N LEU A 270 -6.70 -15.96 -16.26
CA LEU A 270 -6.00 -14.68 -16.31
C LEU A 270 -5.17 -14.41 -15.04
N LEU A 271 -5.72 -14.73 -13.87
CA LEU A 271 -5.01 -14.59 -12.60
C LEU A 271 -3.88 -15.61 -12.45
N LEU A 272 -4.09 -16.87 -12.85
CA LEU A 272 -3.06 -17.92 -12.80
C LEU A 272 -1.88 -17.66 -13.76
N ASP A 273 -2.12 -16.98 -14.88
CA ASP A 273 -1.07 -16.55 -15.81
C ASP A 273 -0.09 -15.53 -15.18
N CYS A 274 -0.46 -14.91 -14.05
CA CYS A 274 0.41 -13.99 -13.33
C CYS A 274 1.48 -14.71 -12.50
N ARG A 275 2.75 -14.68 -12.97
CA ARG A 275 3.94 -15.33 -12.32
C ARG A 275 4.17 -15.10 -10.81
N MET A 276 3.51 -14.14 -10.16
CA MET A 276 3.71 -13.81 -8.73
C MET A 276 2.50 -14.09 -7.86
N ILE A 277 1.46 -14.72 -8.41
CA ILE A 277 0.29 -15.10 -7.63
C ILE A 277 0.61 -16.29 -6.72
N GLN A 278 0.22 -16.21 -5.46
CA GLN A 278 0.34 -17.30 -4.50
C GLN A 278 -0.91 -18.16 -4.58
N GLN A 279 -0.77 -19.31 -5.23
CA GLN A 279 -1.90 -20.19 -5.57
C GLN A 279 -2.36 -21.06 -4.40
N ASN A 280 -1.56 -21.13 -3.32
CA ASN A 280 -1.74 -22.04 -2.19
C ASN A 280 -1.90 -21.28 -0.86
N GLU A 281 -2.28 -20.00 -0.91
CA GLU A 281 -2.70 -19.30 0.30
C GLU A 281 -4.00 -19.90 0.83
N ILE A 282 -4.15 -19.87 2.14
CA ILE A 282 -5.37 -20.30 2.83
C ILE A 282 -6.17 -19.06 3.21
N ASN A 283 -7.46 -19.06 2.90
CA ASN A 283 -8.36 -17.98 3.32
C ASN A 283 -8.77 -18.10 4.79
N GLY A 284 -9.64 -17.20 5.27
CA GLY A 284 -10.15 -17.22 6.64
C GLY A 284 -10.99 -18.45 6.99
N GLU A 285 -11.48 -19.19 5.99
CA GLU A 285 -12.19 -20.47 6.16
C GLU A 285 -11.24 -21.68 6.18
N GLY A 286 -9.93 -21.46 6.01
CA GLY A 286 -8.93 -22.52 5.94
C GLY A 286 -8.89 -23.27 4.61
N LEU A 287 -9.40 -22.67 3.53
CA LEU A 287 -9.48 -23.25 2.19
C LEU A 287 -8.44 -22.63 1.28
N THR A 288 -7.84 -23.42 0.40
CA THR A 288 -7.10 -22.88 -0.75
C THR A 288 -8.01 -22.64 -1.93
N PHE A 289 -7.49 -21.93 -2.94
CA PHE A 289 -8.12 -21.81 -4.25
C PHE A 289 -8.58 -23.16 -4.82
N LEU A 290 -7.75 -24.21 -4.73
CA LEU A 290 -8.08 -25.54 -5.28
C LEU A 290 -9.25 -26.20 -4.51
N ASP A 291 -9.29 -26.03 -3.19
CA ASP A 291 -10.37 -26.55 -2.36
C ASP A 291 -11.72 -25.92 -2.74
N ILE A 292 -11.73 -24.60 -2.98
CA ILE A 292 -12.93 -23.88 -3.44
C ILE A 292 -13.32 -24.32 -4.84
N LEU A 293 -12.36 -24.42 -5.75
CA LEU A 293 -12.61 -24.83 -7.13
C LEU A 293 -13.26 -26.22 -7.20
N ARG A 294 -12.79 -27.19 -6.41
CA ARG A 294 -13.37 -28.53 -6.34
C ARG A 294 -14.78 -28.54 -5.76
N ARG A 295 -15.05 -27.70 -4.76
CA ARG A 295 -16.41 -27.54 -4.20
C ARG A 295 -17.39 -27.01 -5.25
N GLN A 296 -16.94 -26.08 -6.10
CA GLN A 296 -17.78 -25.54 -7.18
C GLN A 296 -17.86 -26.48 -8.39
N GLY A 297 -16.78 -27.16 -8.76
CA GLY A 297 -16.73 -28.12 -9.87
C GLY A 297 -17.51 -29.42 -9.64
N GLN A 298 -18.00 -29.68 -8.43
CA GLN A 298 -19.01 -30.71 -8.19
C GLN A 298 -20.40 -30.32 -8.69
N ILE A 299 -20.60 -29.05 -9.08
CA ILE A 299 -21.86 -28.47 -9.55
C ILE A 299 -21.90 -28.38 -11.09
N ASP A 300 -20.73 -28.36 -11.78
CA ASP A 300 -20.60 -28.17 -13.24
C ASP A 300 -19.49 -29.04 -13.85
N GLU A 301 -19.58 -29.42 -15.14
CA GLU A 301 -18.61 -30.24 -15.90
C GLU A 301 -17.22 -29.57 -16.13
N GLY A 302 -16.55 -29.14 -15.06
CA GLY A 302 -15.35 -28.27 -15.06
C GLY A 302 -13.99 -28.97 -15.06
N GLY A 303 -13.86 -30.16 -15.64
CA GLY A 303 -12.61 -30.96 -15.57
C GLY A 303 -11.37 -30.26 -16.16
N ASP A 304 -11.54 -29.40 -17.16
CA ASP A 304 -10.43 -28.72 -17.84
C ASP A 304 -9.74 -27.66 -16.96
N LEU A 305 -10.51 -26.95 -16.12
CA LEU A 305 -9.97 -25.89 -15.26
C LEU A 305 -9.20 -26.48 -14.09
N GLU A 306 -9.70 -27.57 -13.49
CA GLU A 306 -8.98 -28.29 -12.44
C GLU A 306 -7.66 -28.85 -12.95
N GLN A 307 -7.66 -29.47 -14.14
CA GLN A 307 -6.42 -29.94 -14.76
C GLN A 307 -5.43 -28.81 -15.04
N ALA A 308 -5.92 -27.65 -15.49
CA ALA A 308 -5.08 -26.46 -15.68
C ALA A 308 -4.48 -25.98 -14.35
N ALA A 309 -5.26 -25.91 -13.28
CA ALA A 309 -4.81 -25.53 -11.94
C ALA A 309 -3.78 -26.52 -11.35
N LEU A 310 -3.97 -27.82 -11.56
CA LEU A 310 -3.01 -28.83 -11.11
C LEU A 310 -1.66 -28.68 -11.82
N LYS A 311 -1.65 -28.32 -13.11
CA LYS A 311 -0.42 -28.03 -13.86
C LYS A 311 0.33 -26.81 -13.34
N THR A 312 -0.37 -25.85 -12.72
CA THR A 312 0.26 -24.64 -12.17
C THR A 312 0.83 -24.81 -10.77
N GLY A 313 0.64 -25.99 -10.14
CA GLY A 313 1.17 -26.30 -8.80
C GLY A 313 0.21 -25.95 -7.65
N CYS A 314 -1.08 -25.76 -7.95
CA CYS A 314 -2.13 -25.62 -6.95
C CYS A 314 -2.25 -26.87 -6.07
N LYS A 315 -2.46 -26.68 -4.78
CA LYS A 315 -2.53 -27.72 -3.76
C LYS A 315 -3.70 -27.48 -2.82
N GLU A 316 -4.24 -28.57 -2.29
CA GLU A 316 -5.27 -28.53 -1.25
C GLU A 316 -4.67 -28.13 0.09
N ALA A 317 -5.46 -27.46 0.94
CA ALA A 317 -5.03 -27.09 2.30
C ALA A 317 -4.52 -28.30 3.09
N ALA A 318 -5.16 -29.47 2.93
CA ALA A 318 -4.79 -30.71 3.63
C ALA A 318 -3.37 -31.21 3.27
N SER A 319 -2.88 -30.88 2.07
CA SER A 319 -1.56 -31.31 1.58
C SER A 319 -0.44 -30.32 1.93
N LEU A 320 -0.78 -29.14 2.46
CA LEU A 320 0.19 -28.12 2.82
C LEU A 320 0.85 -28.45 4.17
N PRO A 321 2.15 -28.14 4.34
CA PRO A 321 2.80 -28.27 5.63
C PRO A 321 2.08 -27.42 6.67
N LYS A 322 1.88 -27.97 7.86
CA LYS A 322 1.21 -27.26 8.96
C LYS A 322 1.86 -25.89 9.15
N LEU A 323 1.03 -24.85 9.14
CA LEU A 323 1.48 -23.47 9.23
C LEU A 323 2.32 -23.29 10.52
N VAL A 324 3.62 -23.06 10.37
CA VAL A 324 4.47 -22.65 11.49
C VAL A 324 4.05 -21.22 11.83
N ARG A 325 3.45 -21.01 13.01
CA ARG A 325 3.01 -19.68 13.41
C ARG A 325 4.23 -18.77 13.52
N GLY A 326 4.10 -17.51 13.12
CA GLY A 326 5.23 -16.56 13.13
C GLY A 326 5.93 -16.46 14.49
N TYR A 327 5.21 -16.67 15.60
CA TYR A 327 5.82 -16.69 16.94
C TYR A 327 6.78 -17.88 17.14
N ASP A 328 6.51 -19.06 16.57
CA ASP A 328 7.40 -20.22 16.65
C ASP A 328 8.68 -19.96 15.86
N PHE A 329 8.56 -19.29 14.69
CA PHE A 329 9.71 -18.85 13.91
C PHE A 329 10.59 -17.87 14.69
N PHE A 330 10.00 -16.83 15.32
CA PHE A 330 10.77 -15.86 16.11
C PHE A 330 11.37 -16.43 17.41
N LYS A 331 10.84 -17.55 17.94
CA LYS A 331 11.43 -18.27 19.08
C LYS A 331 12.52 -19.26 18.68
N SER A 332 12.58 -19.66 17.41
CA SER A 332 13.62 -20.58 16.95
C SER A 332 15.01 -19.91 17.06
N PRO A 333 16.04 -20.66 17.48
CA PRO A 333 17.39 -20.11 17.56
C PRO A 333 17.84 -19.64 16.17
N ILE A 334 18.43 -18.45 16.10
CA ILE A 334 18.97 -17.91 14.85
C ILE A 334 20.11 -18.82 14.40
N THR A 335 19.92 -19.48 13.27
CA THR A 335 20.97 -20.30 12.65
C THR A 335 22.12 -19.39 12.20
N PHE A 336 23.34 -19.94 12.12
CA PHE A 336 24.51 -19.18 11.62
C PHE A 336 24.23 -18.56 10.24
N TRP A 337 23.55 -19.28 9.35
CA TRP A 337 23.13 -18.75 8.04
C TRP A 337 22.11 -17.61 8.14
N ALA A 338 21.14 -17.70 9.05
CA ALA A 338 20.20 -16.60 9.30
C ALA A 338 20.92 -15.37 9.87
N TYR A 339 21.88 -15.56 10.78
CA TYR A 339 22.74 -14.51 11.30
C TYR A 339 23.55 -13.83 10.19
N CYS A 340 24.24 -14.60 9.35
CA CYS A 340 25.00 -14.05 8.22
C CYS A 340 24.08 -13.31 7.23
N SER A 341 22.93 -13.88 6.86
CA SER A 341 22.01 -13.22 5.91
C SER A 341 21.43 -11.92 6.47
N THR A 342 21.09 -11.88 7.77
CA THR A 342 20.56 -10.68 8.41
C THR A 342 21.63 -9.59 8.51
N HIS A 343 22.87 -9.97 8.82
CA HIS A 343 24.00 -9.06 8.85
C HIS A 343 24.29 -8.45 7.46
N THR A 344 24.38 -9.27 6.42
CA THR A 344 24.52 -8.81 5.03
C THR A 344 23.38 -7.89 4.60
N ARG A 345 22.14 -8.21 4.99
CA ARG A 345 20.98 -7.39 4.64
C ARG A 345 20.99 -6.04 5.35
N ARG A 346 21.46 -5.97 6.61
CA ARG A 346 21.63 -4.72 7.37
C ARG A 346 22.71 -3.83 6.77
N ILE A 347 23.87 -4.38 6.43
CA ILE A 347 24.92 -3.64 5.72
C ILE A 347 24.35 -3.01 4.44
N SER A 348 23.59 -3.80 3.68
CA SER A 348 22.96 -3.30 2.46
C SER A 348 21.92 -2.21 2.76
N SER A 349 21.01 -2.42 3.72
CA SER A 349 19.91 -1.48 4.02
C SER A 349 20.34 -0.16 4.65
N ASP A 350 21.35 -0.20 5.53
CA ASP A 350 21.72 0.92 6.39
C ASP A 350 22.72 1.87 5.71
N THR A 351 23.30 1.45 4.58
CA THR A 351 24.25 2.26 3.81
C THR A 351 23.51 3.16 2.81
N SER A 352 23.72 4.48 2.88
CA SER A 352 23.19 5.45 1.91
C SER A 352 23.76 5.23 0.50
N ASP A 353 23.07 5.70 -0.53
CA ASP A 353 23.54 5.51 -1.93
C ASP A 353 24.91 6.16 -2.17
N GLU A 354 25.21 7.30 -1.52
CA GLU A 354 26.52 7.96 -1.56
C GLU A 354 27.61 7.13 -0.87
N ALA A 355 27.32 6.63 0.34
CA ALA A 355 28.26 5.78 1.07
C ALA A 355 28.51 4.44 0.34
N ARG A 356 27.49 3.85 -0.29
CA ARG A 356 27.62 2.65 -1.13
C ARG A 356 28.61 2.88 -2.27
N GLY A 357 28.55 4.04 -2.93
CA GLY A 357 29.50 4.41 -3.98
C GLY A 357 30.94 4.45 -3.47
N VAL A 358 31.19 5.09 -2.32
CA VAL A 358 32.52 5.16 -1.69
C VAL A 358 33.03 3.76 -1.31
N PHE A 359 32.21 2.94 -0.67
CA PHE A 359 32.62 1.59 -0.27
C PHE A 359 32.89 0.67 -1.46
N LEU A 360 32.14 0.78 -2.56
CA LEU A 360 32.41 0.02 -3.79
C LEU A 360 33.74 0.42 -4.44
N ILE A 361 34.10 1.71 -4.40
CA ILE A 361 35.42 2.18 -4.87
C ILE A 361 36.52 1.59 -3.99
N ILE A 362 36.38 1.65 -2.65
CA ILE A 362 37.34 1.07 -1.71
C ILE A 362 37.51 -0.43 -1.95
N CYS A 363 36.41 -1.18 -2.11
CA CYS A 363 36.47 -2.61 -2.39
C CYS A 363 37.18 -2.90 -3.72
N THR A 364 36.89 -2.12 -4.77
CA THR A 364 37.56 -2.24 -6.06
C THR A 364 39.07 -2.00 -5.94
N LEU A 365 39.47 -0.95 -5.21
CA LEU A 365 40.88 -0.66 -4.95
C LEU A 365 41.56 -1.80 -4.18
N LEU A 366 40.93 -2.33 -3.14
CA LEU A 366 41.45 -3.47 -2.38
C LEU A 366 41.60 -4.73 -3.25
N ILE A 367 40.59 -5.03 -4.10
CA ILE A 367 40.65 -6.14 -5.06
C ILE A 367 41.83 -5.94 -6.01
N THR A 368 41.97 -4.75 -6.60
CA THR A 368 43.07 -4.47 -7.54
C THR A 368 44.45 -4.52 -6.86
N ALA A 369 44.61 -3.96 -5.66
CA ALA A 369 45.87 -3.95 -4.93
C ALA A 369 46.31 -5.36 -4.53
N THR A 370 45.40 -6.16 -3.97
CA THR A 370 45.68 -7.55 -3.60
C THR A 370 45.98 -8.41 -4.82
N TYR A 371 45.25 -8.22 -5.93
CA TYR A 371 45.52 -8.88 -7.21
C TYR A 371 46.91 -8.55 -7.78
N GLN A 372 47.28 -7.27 -7.81
CA GLN A 372 48.61 -6.84 -8.28
C GLN A 372 49.73 -7.38 -7.38
N THR A 373 49.52 -7.41 -6.06
CA THR A 373 50.51 -7.96 -5.11
C THR A 373 50.71 -9.46 -5.29
N SER A 374 49.68 -10.20 -5.75
CA SER A 374 49.82 -11.61 -6.11
C SER A 374 50.64 -11.83 -7.38
N LEU A 375 50.49 -10.96 -8.39
CA LEU A 375 51.27 -11.05 -9.64
C LEU A 375 52.70 -10.55 -9.49
N GLN A 376 52.90 -9.50 -8.69
CA GLN A 376 54.18 -8.83 -8.49
C GLN A 376 54.44 -8.70 -6.99
N PRO A 377 54.88 -9.78 -6.32
CA PRO A 377 55.24 -9.72 -4.93
C PRO A 377 56.40 -8.73 -4.68
N PRO A 378 56.45 -8.07 -3.52
CA PRO A 378 57.53 -7.17 -3.16
C PRO A 378 58.88 -7.91 -3.17
N GLY A 379 59.85 -7.39 -3.92
CA GLY A 379 61.12 -8.06 -4.21
C GLY A 379 61.20 -8.66 -5.62
N GLY A 380 60.07 -8.81 -6.31
CA GLY A 380 60.00 -9.35 -7.66
C GLY A 380 59.97 -10.89 -7.69
N VAL A 381 59.97 -11.44 -8.90
CA VAL A 381 59.98 -12.89 -9.17
C VAL A 381 61.25 -13.23 -9.92
N ASN A 382 61.93 -14.29 -9.50
CA ASN A 382 63.14 -14.76 -10.15
C ASN A 382 62.80 -15.34 -11.54
N GLN A 383 63.32 -14.74 -12.61
CA GLN A 383 62.90 -15.05 -13.99
C GLN A 383 63.29 -16.47 -14.44
N SER A 384 64.27 -17.10 -13.80
CA SER A 384 64.73 -18.45 -14.10
C SER A 384 63.93 -19.55 -13.40
N GLU A 385 63.36 -19.27 -12.22
CA GLU A 385 62.77 -20.28 -11.35
C GLU A 385 61.28 -20.03 -11.04
N GLY A 386 60.78 -18.82 -11.25
CA GLY A 386 59.39 -18.45 -10.96
C GLY A 386 59.08 -18.26 -9.47
N HIS A 387 60.09 -18.24 -8.59
CA HIS A 387 59.92 -18.01 -7.15
C HIS A 387 59.99 -16.53 -6.79
N ALA A 388 59.18 -16.12 -5.80
CA ALA A 388 59.23 -14.77 -5.26
C ALA A 388 60.56 -14.53 -4.51
N VAL A 389 61.19 -13.37 -4.74
CA VAL A 389 62.47 -13.00 -4.11
C VAL A 389 62.22 -12.49 -2.68
N MET A 390 61.73 -13.37 -1.81
CA MET A 390 61.52 -13.07 -0.40
C MET A 390 61.64 -14.32 0.47
N LYS A 391 61.84 -14.15 1.78
CA LYS A 391 61.83 -15.27 2.73
C LYS A 391 60.47 -15.96 2.72
N GLN A 392 60.48 -17.29 2.76
CA GLN A 392 59.26 -18.12 2.71
C GLN A 392 58.26 -17.79 3.81
N THR A 393 58.73 -17.45 5.03
CA THR A 393 57.84 -17.01 6.12
C THR A 393 57.11 -15.71 5.80
N PHE A 394 57.80 -14.76 5.16
CA PHE A 394 57.22 -13.48 4.76
C PHE A 394 56.23 -13.65 3.60
N PHE A 395 56.55 -14.54 2.66
CA PHE A 395 55.66 -14.92 1.56
C PHE A 395 54.34 -15.51 2.06
N ILE A 396 54.40 -16.44 3.01
CA ILE A 396 53.20 -17.06 3.59
C ILE A 396 52.32 -16.00 4.28
N VAL A 397 52.91 -15.11 5.10
CA VAL A 397 52.16 -14.05 5.80
C VAL A 397 51.51 -13.08 4.81
N LEU A 398 52.25 -12.66 3.78
CA LEU A 398 51.73 -11.78 2.74
C LEU A 398 50.59 -12.45 1.95
N TRP A 399 50.77 -13.72 1.61
CA TRP A 399 49.78 -14.51 0.86
C TRP A 399 48.48 -14.70 1.65
N VAL A 400 48.57 -15.10 2.91
CA VAL A 400 47.39 -15.25 3.79
C VAL A 400 46.68 -13.90 3.94
N SER A 401 47.41 -12.81 4.19
CA SER A 401 46.83 -11.49 4.38
C SER A 401 46.14 -10.96 3.12
N ASN A 402 46.77 -11.13 1.94
CA ASN A 402 46.19 -10.72 0.65
C ASN A 402 44.96 -11.56 0.28
N THR A 403 45.00 -12.86 0.55
CA THR A 403 43.85 -13.75 0.29
C THR A 403 42.66 -13.37 1.15
N ILE A 404 42.87 -13.09 2.44
CA ILE A 404 41.82 -12.59 3.33
C ILE A 404 41.29 -11.24 2.83
N GLY A 405 42.17 -10.29 2.50
CA GLY A 405 41.80 -8.97 1.99
C GLY A 405 40.96 -9.03 0.71
N PHE A 406 41.39 -9.86 -0.25
CA PHE A 406 40.70 -10.06 -1.53
C PHE A 406 39.31 -10.69 -1.33
N CYS A 407 39.23 -11.76 -0.54
CA CYS A 407 37.95 -12.44 -0.24
C CYS A 407 36.97 -11.51 0.50
N CYS A 408 37.44 -10.75 1.49
CA CYS A 408 36.62 -9.77 2.19
C CYS A 408 36.13 -8.68 1.25
N ALA A 409 37.00 -8.11 0.40
CA ALA A 409 36.62 -7.04 -0.53
C ALA A 409 35.59 -7.52 -1.57
N ILE A 410 35.73 -8.74 -2.09
CA ILE A 410 34.73 -9.36 -2.97
C ILE A 410 33.40 -9.55 -2.24
N PHE A 411 33.43 -10.08 -1.02
CA PHE A 411 32.23 -10.29 -0.22
C PHE A 411 31.48 -8.96 0.03
N TYR A 412 32.19 -7.90 0.43
CA TYR A 412 31.59 -6.57 0.63
C TYR A 412 31.06 -5.97 -0.67
N THR A 413 31.75 -6.16 -1.79
CA THR A 413 31.26 -5.74 -3.11
C THR A 413 29.91 -6.37 -3.43
N PHE A 414 29.72 -7.67 -3.15
CA PHE A 414 28.44 -8.34 -3.33
C PHE A 414 27.35 -7.87 -2.37
N CYS A 415 27.69 -7.59 -1.12
CA CYS A 415 26.74 -7.09 -0.13
C CYS A 415 26.21 -5.68 -0.48
N LEU A 416 27.05 -4.85 -1.12
CA LEU A 416 26.76 -3.46 -1.45
C LEU A 416 26.17 -3.27 -2.85
N LEU A 417 26.31 -4.26 -3.75
CA LEU A 417 25.69 -4.23 -5.07
C LEU A 417 24.15 -4.26 -4.96
N PRO A 418 23.43 -3.38 -5.68
CA PRO A 418 21.98 -3.33 -5.62
C PRO A 418 21.34 -4.65 -6.08
N ALA A 419 20.25 -5.05 -5.42
CA ALA A 419 19.57 -6.35 -5.60
C ALA A 419 19.19 -6.71 -7.06
N ARG A 420 19.16 -5.73 -7.99
CA ARG A 420 18.94 -5.97 -9.43
C ARG A 420 20.14 -6.65 -10.13
N ALA A 421 21.34 -6.61 -9.53
CA ALA A 421 22.54 -7.26 -10.04
C ALA A 421 22.70 -8.72 -9.54
N PHE A 422 21.80 -9.22 -8.68
CA PHE A 422 21.90 -10.56 -8.08
C PHE A 422 21.92 -11.71 -9.09
N SER A 423 21.32 -11.53 -10.27
CA SER A 423 21.35 -12.53 -11.35
C SER A 423 22.71 -12.60 -12.06
N VAL A 424 23.56 -11.59 -11.94
CA VAL A 424 24.90 -11.55 -12.56
C VAL A 424 25.97 -11.95 -11.55
N SER A 425 25.78 -11.63 -10.27
CA SER A 425 26.78 -11.85 -9.22
C SER A 425 27.05 -13.31 -8.86
N TYR A 426 26.06 -14.21 -8.94
CA TYR A 426 26.30 -15.65 -8.67
C TYR A 426 27.28 -16.28 -9.68
N ARG A 427 27.30 -15.78 -10.93
CA ARG A 427 28.23 -16.23 -11.96
C ARG A 427 29.67 -15.77 -11.71
N VAL A 428 29.85 -14.66 -10.99
CA VAL A 428 31.16 -14.14 -10.59
C VAL A 428 31.69 -14.90 -9.37
N LEU A 429 30.82 -15.43 -8.49
CA LEU A 429 31.23 -16.30 -7.39
C LEU A 429 31.94 -17.59 -7.90
N CYS A 430 31.58 -18.07 -9.09
CA CYS A 430 32.27 -19.18 -9.76
C CYS A 430 33.70 -18.83 -10.24
N LEU A 431 34.11 -17.55 -10.23
CA LEU A 431 35.46 -17.12 -10.58
C LEU A 431 36.42 -17.07 -9.37
N VAL A 432 35.91 -17.10 -8.14
CA VAL A 432 36.73 -17.15 -6.92
C VAL A 432 37.56 -18.45 -6.84
N PRO A 433 37.01 -19.64 -7.15
CA PRO A 433 37.80 -20.88 -7.26
C PRO A 433 38.86 -20.83 -8.37
N ALA A 434 38.61 -20.07 -9.44
CA ALA A 434 39.56 -19.90 -10.54
C ALA A 434 40.77 -19.05 -10.11
N PHE A 435 40.56 -18.00 -9.31
CA PHE A 435 41.65 -17.20 -8.75
C PHE A 435 42.52 -17.99 -7.76
N SER A 436 41.90 -18.80 -6.89
CA SER A 436 42.66 -19.70 -6.01
C SER A 436 43.44 -20.77 -6.78
N SER A 437 42.93 -21.21 -7.94
CA SER A 437 43.62 -22.19 -8.80
C SER A 437 44.80 -21.56 -9.56
N ILE A 438 44.66 -20.34 -10.07
CA ILE A 438 45.74 -19.61 -10.76
C ILE A 438 46.91 -19.30 -9.80
N CYS A 439 46.62 -19.02 -8.53
CA CYS A 439 47.66 -18.84 -7.50
C CYS A 439 48.30 -20.17 -7.05
N PHE A 440 47.66 -21.32 -7.29
CA PHE A 440 48.17 -22.65 -6.92
C PHE A 440 49.11 -23.24 -7.96
N ASP A 441 48.93 -22.90 -9.24
CA ASP A 441 49.56 -23.61 -10.36
C ASP A 441 51.05 -23.30 -10.60
N GLY A 442 51.63 -22.35 -9.85
CA GLY A 442 53.00 -21.87 -10.13
C GLY A 442 54.08 -22.17 -9.09
N SER A 443 53.75 -22.40 -7.81
CA SER A 443 54.78 -22.30 -6.74
C SER A 443 54.65 -23.27 -5.57
N PHE A 444 53.50 -23.89 -5.36
CA PHE A 444 53.28 -24.73 -4.16
C PHE A 444 53.83 -26.16 -4.26
N PRO A 445 53.74 -26.87 -5.41
CA PRO A 445 54.24 -28.26 -5.50
C PRO A 445 55.77 -28.37 -5.48
N LYS A 446 56.50 -27.39 -6.03
CA LYS A 446 57.98 -27.44 -6.11
C LYS A 446 58.68 -27.16 -4.78
N ALA A 447 58.15 -26.22 -3.99
CA ALA A 447 58.76 -25.88 -2.69
C ALA A 447 58.63 -26.99 -1.63
N MET A 448 57.62 -27.87 -1.73
CA MET A 448 57.55 -29.06 -0.87
C MET A 448 58.43 -30.23 -1.36
N ALA A 449 58.68 -30.33 -2.67
CA ALA A 449 59.58 -31.35 -3.22
C ALA A 449 61.05 -31.07 -2.86
N GLU A 450 61.49 -29.80 -2.91
CA GLU A 450 62.86 -29.43 -2.56
C GLU A 450 63.13 -29.48 -1.04
N ALA A 451 62.10 -29.36 -0.20
CA ALA A 451 62.25 -29.49 1.24
C ALA A 451 62.38 -30.96 1.69
N SER A 452 61.95 -31.94 0.89
CA SER A 452 62.18 -33.37 1.20
C SER A 452 63.50 -33.91 0.65
N ASP A 453 64.04 -33.31 -0.41
CA ASP A 453 65.33 -33.73 -1.02
C ASP A 453 66.55 -33.07 -0.36
N GLY A 454 66.35 -32.08 0.51
CA GLY A 454 67.42 -31.38 1.25
C GLY A 454 67.84 -32.02 2.58
N SER A 455 67.30 -33.18 2.94
CA SER A 455 67.67 -33.91 4.17
C SER A 455 68.31 -35.27 3.88
N THR A 456 69.54 -35.24 3.37
CA THR A 456 70.56 -36.30 3.59
C THR A 456 71.93 -35.67 3.72
#